data_AF-A0A6J4M7S7-F1
#
_entry.id   AF-A0A6J4M7S7-F1
#
_cell.length_a   1.000
_cell.length_b   1.000
_cell.length_c   1.000
_cell.angle_alpha   90.00
_cell.angle_beta   90.00
_cell.angle_gamma   90.00
#
_symmetry.space_group_name_H-M   'P 1'
#
loop_
_entity.id
_entity.type
_entity.pdbx_description
1 polymer ?
#
loop_
_entity_poly.entity_id
_entity_poly.type
_entity_poly.pdbx_seq_one_letter_code
_entity_poly.pdbx_strand_id
1 'polypeptide(L)'
;MERFARMTAVGLAVGLALAGCNSSSSEGAGSTLRNLVMFGGPTVPAPAAGGLEDAYCPRVGVIDGGAALQAYAGRTGDPNALRNQISLTELARECVARPDGATLVKVGVEGRALLGPGASAGGRFEAPVRVVIKSGDRVLATRFRRVPVTIPAGDTQGSFTVVEEGLVVPPGSGEFEIEVGLGGAGGPERPARRRG
;
A
#
# COMPACT_ATOMS: atom_id res chain seq x y z
N MET A 1 -0.39 -75.88 -22.95
CA MET A 1 -0.04 -75.83 -24.39
C MET A 1 -0.06 -74.36 -24.77
N GLU A 2 1.07 -73.67 -24.62
CA GLU A 2 1.91 -73.18 -25.75
C GLU A 2 1.41 -71.81 -26.24
N ARG A 3 2.17 -70.71 -26.41
CA ARG A 3 3.61 -70.43 -26.40
C ARG A 3 3.81 -68.89 -26.46
N PHE A 4 4.81 -68.41 -25.72
CA PHE A 4 5.90 -67.50 -26.12
C PHE A 4 5.65 -66.20 -26.95
N ALA A 5 6.02 -65.10 -26.28
CA ALA A 5 7.06 -64.15 -26.65
C ALA A 5 6.87 -63.19 -27.84
N ARG A 6 7.04 -61.89 -27.54
CA ARG A 6 8.18 -61.10 -28.05
C ARG A 6 8.47 -59.90 -27.14
N MET A 7 9.61 -60.01 -26.49
CA MET A 7 10.35 -59.01 -25.73
C MET A 7 11.42 -58.46 -26.66
N THR A 8 11.54 -57.14 -26.79
CA THR A 8 12.73 -56.48 -27.35
C THR A 8 13.12 -55.33 -26.43
N ALA A 9 14.16 -55.60 -25.64
CA ALA A 9 15.03 -54.63 -24.99
C ALA A 9 16.16 -54.24 -25.95
N VAL A 10 16.68 -53.01 -25.85
CA VAL A 10 18.05 -52.49 -26.14
C VAL A 10 17.90 -50.96 -26.00
N GLY A 11 18.71 -50.15 -25.31
CA GLY A 11 20.02 -50.22 -24.65
C GLY A 11 20.46 -48.75 -24.48
N LEU A 12 20.63 -48.25 -23.26
CA LEU A 12 21.92 -47.96 -22.60
C LEU A 12 22.84 -46.93 -23.29
N ALA A 13 23.05 -45.81 -22.57
CA ALA A 13 24.24 -44.97 -22.48
C ALA A 13 24.67 -44.05 -23.65
N VAL A 14 24.64 -42.73 -23.42
CA VAL A 14 25.79 -41.83 -23.66
C VAL A 14 25.72 -40.66 -22.66
N GLY A 15 26.71 -40.54 -21.78
CA GLY A 15 27.01 -39.31 -21.07
C GLY A 15 27.89 -38.41 -21.94
N LEU A 16 27.57 -37.12 -22.01
CA LEU A 16 28.49 -36.09 -22.47
C LEU A 16 28.74 -35.12 -21.31
N ALA A 17 29.93 -35.22 -20.73
CA ALA A 17 30.52 -34.16 -19.95
C ALA A 17 30.85 -32.99 -20.88
N LEU A 18 30.37 -31.78 -20.54
CA LEU A 18 31.03 -30.56 -20.96
C LEU A 18 31.65 -29.91 -19.72
N ALA A 19 32.94 -30.24 -19.54
CA ALA A 19 33.87 -29.45 -18.77
C ALA A 19 33.97 -28.03 -19.37
N GLY A 20 34.29 -27.07 -18.52
CA GLY A 20 34.23 -25.64 -18.80
C GLY A 20 35.19 -25.13 -19.86
N CYS A 21 35.01 -23.85 -20.20
CA CYS A 21 36.04 -23.04 -20.81
C CYS A 21 36.18 -21.74 -20.00
N ASN A 22 37.27 -21.66 -19.25
CA ASN A 22 37.80 -20.44 -18.63
C ASN A 22 38.82 -19.84 -19.60
N SER A 23 38.75 -18.53 -19.81
CA SER A 23 39.81 -17.57 -20.22
C SER A 23 39.49 -16.71 -21.45
N SER A 24 39.36 -15.41 -21.17
CA SER A 24 40.01 -14.27 -21.82
C SER A 24 40.31 -14.30 -23.32
N SER A 25 39.64 -13.40 -24.06
CA SER A 25 40.21 -12.36 -24.95
C SER A 25 39.32 -12.20 -26.19
N SER A 26 38.86 -10.96 -26.41
CA SER A 26 38.56 -10.34 -27.71
C SER A 26 37.85 -9.02 -27.43
N GLU A 27 38.68 -8.00 -27.22
CA GLU A 27 38.32 -6.60 -27.22
C GLU A 27 37.58 -6.28 -28.54
N GLY A 28 36.39 -5.68 -28.44
CA GLY A 28 35.69 -5.05 -29.57
C GLY A 28 34.40 -5.71 -30.06
N ALA A 29 34.27 -7.04 -30.10
CA ALA A 29 33.09 -7.71 -30.70
C ALA A 29 32.17 -8.42 -29.69
N GLY A 30 32.66 -8.72 -28.48
CA GLY A 30 31.89 -9.44 -27.46
C GLY A 30 30.84 -8.57 -26.74
N SER A 31 31.01 -7.25 -26.72
CA SER A 31 30.12 -6.34 -26.00
C SER A 31 28.78 -6.16 -26.72
N THR A 32 28.78 -6.09 -28.06
CA THR A 32 27.56 -5.91 -28.86
C THR A 32 26.73 -7.18 -28.92
N LEU A 33 27.36 -8.36 -29.07
CA LEU A 33 26.68 -9.65 -29.03
C LEU A 33 26.11 -9.94 -27.62
N ARG A 34 26.84 -9.63 -26.55
CA ARG A 34 26.32 -9.75 -25.18
C ARG A 34 25.14 -8.82 -24.91
N ASN A 35 25.22 -7.57 -25.36
CA ASN A 35 24.13 -6.62 -25.20
C ASN A 35 22.90 -7.01 -26.04
N LEU A 36 23.10 -7.56 -27.23
CA LEU A 36 22.01 -8.05 -28.08
C LEU A 36 21.29 -9.27 -27.45
N VAL A 37 22.05 -10.19 -26.85
CA VAL A 37 21.47 -11.37 -26.17
C VAL A 37 20.77 -10.99 -24.85
N MET A 38 21.31 -10.03 -24.09
CA MET A 38 20.72 -9.63 -22.80
C MET A 38 19.60 -8.60 -22.90
N PHE A 39 19.72 -7.62 -23.79
CA PHE A 39 18.84 -6.44 -23.86
C PHE A 39 18.09 -6.31 -25.19
N GLY A 40 18.24 -7.28 -26.11
CA GLY A 40 17.54 -7.29 -27.39
C GLY A 40 18.00 -6.23 -28.39
N GLY A 41 19.11 -5.52 -28.13
CA GLY A 41 19.66 -4.49 -29.01
C GLY A 41 21.14 -4.16 -28.75
N PRO A 42 21.83 -3.46 -29.67
CA PRO A 42 23.24 -3.12 -29.53
C PRO A 42 23.51 -2.03 -28.50
N THR A 43 22.46 -1.33 -28.03
CA THR A 43 22.54 -0.25 -27.06
C THR A 43 22.10 -0.74 -25.69
N VAL A 44 22.96 -0.53 -24.69
CA VAL A 44 22.56 -0.66 -23.29
C VAL A 44 21.56 0.45 -23.01
N PRO A 45 20.35 0.16 -22.48
CA PRO A 45 19.45 1.21 -22.01
C PRO A 45 20.24 2.15 -21.09
N ALA A 46 20.19 3.46 -21.35
CA ALA A 46 20.80 4.43 -20.45
C ALA A 46 20.31 4.13 -19.02
N PRO A 47 21.20 4.10 -18.00
CA PRO A 47 20.73 3.99 -16.63
C PRO A 47 19.67 5.08 -16.47
N ALA A 48 18.45 4.69 -16.08
CA ALA A 48 17.42 5.65 -15.70
C ALA A 48 18.12 6.64 -14.77
N ALA A 49 18.02 7.93 -15.11
CA ALA A 49 18.77 9.01 -14.48
C ALA A 49 18.93 8.72 -12.98
N GLY A 50 20.21 8.63 -12.56
CA GLY A 50 20.63 8.10 -11.28
C GLY A 50 19.70 8.51 -10.16
N GLY A 51 19.30 7.50 -9.39
CA GLY A 51 18.35 7.59 -8.30
C GLY A 51 18.65 8.78 -7.41
N LEU A 52 17.64 9.61 -7.24
CA LEU A 52 17.37 10.06 -5.88
C LEU A 52 17.28 8.76 -5.07
N GLU A 53 18.19 8.55 -4.12
CA GLU A 53 18.17 7.41 -3.19
C GLU A 53 16.71 7.02 -2.93
N ASP A 54 16.34 5.75 -3.20
CA ASP A 54 14.96 5.27 -3.09
C ASP A 54 14.37 5.79 -1.78
N ALA A 55 13.44 6.76 -1.89
CA ALA A 55 13.09 7.59 -0.75
C ALA A 55 12.51 6.68 0.33
N TYR A 56 13.05 6.71 1.54
CA TYR A 56 12.52 5.89 2.63
C TYR A 56 11.02 6.13 2.75
N CYS A 57 10.24 5.08 2.50
CA CYS A 57 8.80 5.15 2.44
C CYS A 57 8.26 4.03 3.34
N PRO A 58 7.87 4.34 4.59
CA PRO A 58 7.37 3.37 5.56
C PRO A 58 5.94 2.97 5.24
N ARG A 59 5.48 1.80 5.69
CA ARG A 59 4.07 1.40 5.54
C ARG A 59 3.15 2.39 6.28
N VAL A 60 1.94 2.56 5.74
CA VAL A 60 0.89 3.36 6.39
C VAL A 60 0.29 2.54 7.53
N GLY A 61 0.41 3.04 8.75
CA GLY A 61 -0.25 2.51 9.94
C GLY A 61 -1.63 3.15 10.15
N VAL A 62 -2.42 2.54 11.04
CA VAL A 62 -3.71 3.09 11.47
C VAL A 62 -3.57 3.60 12.89
N ILE A 63 -4.01 4.83 13.15
CA ILE A 63 -4.04 5.43 14.49
C ILE A 63 -4.92 4.56 15.39
N ASP A 64 -4.51 4.31 16.62
CA ASP A 64 -5.30 3.55 17.60
C ASP A 64 -6.72 4.11 17.74
N GLY A 65 -7.72 3.24 17.55
CA GLY A 65 -9.13 3.62 17.56
C GLY A 65 -9.60 4.39 16.32
N GLY A 66 -8.71 4.72 15.38
CA GLY A 66 -9.01 5.45 14.15
C GLY A 66 -9.38 4.56 12.95
N ALA A 67 -9.42 3.24 13.11
CA ALA A 67 -9.77 2.32 12.02
C ALA A 67 -11.25 2.43 11.60
N ALA A 68 -12.12 2.75 12.55
CA ALA A 68 -13.55 2.89 12.32
C ALA A 68 -14.14 3.97 13.25
N LEU A 69 -15.18 4.64 12.76
CA LEU A 69 -15.92 5.67 13.48
C LEU A 69 -17.42 5.36 13.39
N GLN A 70 -18.12 5.48 14.51
CA GLN A 70 -19.57 5.25 14.59
C GLN A 70 -20.28 6.55 14.98
N ALA A 71 -21.26 6.96 14.19
CA ALA A 71 -22.10 8.10 14.51
C ALA A 71 -23.46 7.63 15.05
N TYR A 72 -23.85 8.12 16.22
CA TYR A 72 -25.12 7.81 16.86
C TYR A 72 -26.00 9.07 16.93
N ALA A 73 -27.32 8.91 16.87
CA ALA A 73 -28.23 9.98 17.26
C ALA A 73 -28.68 9.78 18.71
N GLY A 74 -28.08 10.54 19.62
CA GLY A 74 -28.33 10.44 21.05
C GLY A 74 -27.21 9.69 21.76
N ARG A 75 -27.57 8.68 22.58
CA ARG A 75 -26.61 8.00 23.45
C ARG A 75 -25.65 7.12 22.62
N THR A 76 -24.35 7.36 22.77
CA THR A 76 -23.29 6.50 22.21
C THR A 76 -23.42 5.06 22.69
N GLY A 77 -23.30 4.10 21.78
CA GLY A 77 -23.30 2.67 22.07
C GLY A 77 -24.68 1.99 22.03
N ASP A 78 -25.76 2.72 21.79
CA ASP A 78 -27.07 2.12 21.50
C ASP A 78 -27.12 1.67 20.02
N PRO A 79 -27.21 0.36 19.73
CA PRO A 79 -27.25 -0.14 18.37
C PRO A 79 -28.40 0.44 17.53
N ASN A 80 -29.55 0.74 18.14
CA ASN A 80 -30.71 1.29 17.44
C ASN A 80 -30.53 2.77 17.10
N ALA A 81 -29.66 3.47 17.82
CA ALA A 81 -29.35 4.88 17.59
C ALA A 81 -28.25 5.07 16.54
N LEU A 82 -27.55 4.01 16.12
CA LEU A 82 -26.46 4.07 15.14
C LEU A 82 -27.00 4.62 13.81
N ARG A 83 -26.46 5.75 13.38
CA ARG A 83 -26.79 6.41 12.11
C ARG A 83 -25.90 5.90 10.99
N ASN A 84 -24.61 5.88 11.22
CA ASN A 84 -23.67 5.34 10.25
C ASN A 84 -22.43 4.82 10.95
N GLN A 85 -21.73 3.94 10.24
CA GLN A 85 -20.41 3.48 10.60
C GLN A 85 -19.49 3.68 9.41
N ILE A 86 -18.32 4.25 9.65
CA ILE A 86 -17.28 4.47 8.65
C ILE A 86 -16.08 3.60 9.05
N SER A 87 -15.46 2.93 8.11
CA SER A 87 -14.24 2.14 8.31
C SER A 87 -13.24 2.38 7.19
N LEU A 88 -11.95 2.43 7.54
CA LEU A 88 -10.87 2.43 6.56
C LEU A 88 -10.79 1.05 5.89
N THR A 89 -10.58 1.03 4.57
CA THR A 89 -10.52 -0.21 3.78
C THR A 89 -9.13 -0.41 3.20
N GLU A 90 -8.62 0.58 2.47
CA GLU A 90 -7.34 0.52 1.77
C GLU A 90 -6.51 1.78 2.03
N LEU A 91 -5.19 1.62 2.13
CA LEU A 91 -4.26 2.70 2.44
C LEU A 91 -3.06 2.63 1.49
N ALA A 92 -2.86 3.70 0.74
CA ALA A 92 -1.78 3.83 -0.23
C ALA A 92 -0.82 4.95 0.16
N ARG A 93 0.42 4.84 -0.32
CA ARG A 93 1.47 5.83 -0.09
C ARG A 93 2.38 5.95 -1.30
N GLU A 94 2.87 7.15 -1.50
CA GLU A 94 3.91 7.46 -2.48
C GLU A 94 4.90 8.43 -1.82
N CYS A 95 6.19 8.14 -1.91
CA CYS A 95 7.23 9.02 -1.39
C CYS A 95 8.19 9.36 -2.51
N VAL A 96 8.48 10.66 -2.66
CA VAL A 96 9.39 11.18 -3.67
C VAL A 96 10.45 11.99 -2.95
N ALA A 97 11.70 11.55 -3.03
CA ALA A 97 12.83 12.34 -2.57
C ALA A 97 12.93 13.63 -3.40
N ARG A 98 13.38 14.71 -2.79
CA ARG A 98 13.59 16.00 -3.46
C ARG A 98 15.07 16.36 -3.45
N PRO A 99 15.53 17.25 -4.36
CA PRO A 99 16.93 17.69 -4.39
C PRO A 99 17.41 18.41 -3.12
N ASP A 100 16.49 18.97 -2.32
CA ASP A 100 16.78 19.59 -1.02
C ASP A 100 16.94 18.57 0.12
N GLY A 101 16.89 17.26 -0.19
CA GLY A 101 16.99 16.17 0.79
C GLY A 101 15.69 15.92 1.57
N ALA A 102 14.64 16.68 1.30
CA ALA A 102 13.32 16.44 1.87
C ALA A 102 12.60 15.30 1.13
N THR A 103 11.65 14.66 1.80
CA THR A 103 10.76 13.67 1.16
C THR A 103 9.35 14.24 1.06
N LEU A 104 8.82 14.28 -0.16
CA LEU A 104 7.41 14.58 -0.41
C LEU A 104 6.60 13.29 -0.27
N VAL A 105 5.59 13.29 0.59
CA VAL A 105 4.74 12.15 0.85
C VAL A 105 3.33 12.45 0.33
N LYS A 106 2.74 11.46 -0.34
CA LYS A 106 1.32 11.41 -0.67
C LYS A 106 0.70 10.19 0.01
N VAL A 107 -0.50 10.37 0.56
CA VAL A 107 -1.22 9.31 1.23
C VAL A 107 -2.61 9.19 0.63
N GLY A 108 -2.89 8.03 0.04
CA GLY A 108 -4.21 7.65 -0.43
C GLY A 108 -4.96 6.92 0.68
N VAL A 109 -6.21 7.29 0.91
CA VAL A 109 -7.08 6.69 1.92
C VAL A 109 -8.39 6.33 1.26
N GLU A 110 -8.75 5.06 1.34
CA GLU A 110 -10.08 4.57 0.99
C GLU A 110 -10.81 4.16 2.26
N GLY A 111 -12.13 4.40 2.28
CA GLY A 111 -12.98 3.84 3.29
C GLY A 111 -14.39 3.57 2.79
N ARG A 112 -15.14 2.89 3.64
CA ARG A 112 -16.53 2.51 3.42
C ARG A 112 -17.40 3.05 4.55
N ALA A 113 -18.55 3.60 4.19
CA ALA A 113 -19.61 3.98 5.09
C ALA A 113 -20.77 2.99 4.96
N LEU A 114 -21.36 2.63 6.10
CA LEU A 114 -22.54 1.77 6.22
C LEU A 114 -23.64 2.55 6.92
N LEU A 115 -24.88 2.41 6.45
CA LEU A 115 -26.06 2.91 7.15
C LEU A 115 -26.35 2.05 8.37
N GLY A 116 -26.60 2.71 9.50
CA GLY A 116 -27.09 2.05 10.71
C GLY A 116 -28.63 2.03 10.76
N PRO A 117 -29.22 1.20 11.63
CA PRO A 117 -30.68 1.04 11.75
C PRO A 117 -31.39 2.32 12.20
N GLY A 118 -30.67 3.26 12.82
CA GLY A 118 -31.22 4.56 13.20
C GLY A 118 -31.25 5.57 12.04
N ALA A 119 -30.62 5.30 10.90
CA ALA A 119 -30.63 6.23 9.77
C ALA A 119 -31.90 6.11 8.93
N SER A 120 -32.30 7.25 8.35
CA SER A 120 -33.27 7.28 7.25
C SER A 120 -32.65 6.64 5.99
N ALA A 121 -33.49 6.19 5.06
CA ALA A 121 -33.01 5.53 3.83
C ALA A 121 -32.08 6.44 3.02
N GLY A 122 -30.82 6.00 2.83
CA GLY A 122 -29.79 6.79 2.15
C GLY A 122 -29.30 8.00 2.95
N GLY A 123 -28.26 8.66 2.45
CA GLY A 123 -27.77 9.90 3.06
C GLY A 123 -26.37 10.31 2.64
N ARG A 124 -26.05 11.59 2.89
CA ARG A 124 -24.69 12.12 2.77
C ARG A 124 -24.08 12.26 4.16
N PHE A 125 -22.86 11.76 4.30
CA PHE A 125 -22.08 11.77 5.52
C PHE A 125 -20.71 12.38 5.26
N GLU A 126 -19.98 12.73 6.31
CA GLU A 126 -18.60 13.20 6.20
C GLU A 126 -17.68 12.26 6.97
N ALA A 127 -16.66 11.72 6.30
CA ALA A 127 -15.59 10.96 6.91
C ALA A 127 -14.46 11.91 7.36
N PRO A 128 -14.18 12.05 8.66
CA PRO A 128 -13.10 12.89 9.17
C PRO A 128 -11.76 12.15 9.10
N VAL A 129 -11.09 12.20 7.96
CA VAL A 129 -9.80 11.56 7.74
C VAL A 129 -8.67 12.43 8.28
N ARG A 130 -7.76 11.81 9.02
CA ARG A 130 -6.53 12.42 9.54
C ARG A 130 -5.34 11.64 9.03
N VAL A 131 -4.32 12.36 8.57
CA VAL A 131 -3.00 11.81 8.24
C VAL A 131 -1.97 12.48 9.15
N VAL A 132 -1.08 11.70 9.75
CA VAL A 132 0.01 12.17 10.59
C VAL A 132 1.29 11.53 10.10
N ILE A 133 2.34 12.35 9.94
CA ILE A 133 3.71 11.86 9.76
C ILE A 133 4.49 12.26 11.00
N LYS A 134 5.15 11.30 11.65
CA LYS A 134 5.94 11.52 12.86
C LYS A 134 7.29 10.81 12.78
N SER A 135 8.25 11.29 13.56
CA SER A 135 9.50 10.58 13.84
C SER A 135 9.65 10.49 15.36
N GLY A 136 9.52 9.28 15.90
CA GLY A 136 9.30 9.08 17.33
C GLY A 136 8.10 9.91 17.82
N ASP A 137 8.33 10.74 18.84
CA ASP A 137 7.29 11.60 19.43
C ASP A 137 7.06 12.92 18.67
N ARG A 138 7.90 13.23 17.67
CA ARG A 138 7.82 14.50 16.94
C ARG A 138 6.91 14.39 15.72
N VAL A 139 5.82 15.14 15.70
CA VAL A 139 4.98 15.31 14.51
C VAL A 139 5.70 16.19 13.48
N LEU A 140 5.91 15.66 12.29
CA LEU A 140 6.55 16.34 11.16
C LEU A 140 5.51 17.03 10.26
N ALA A 141 4.39 16.34 10.00
CA ALA A 141 3.28 16.86 9.20
C ALA A 141 1.95 16.29 9.67
N THR A 142 0.88 17.08 9.54
CA THR A 142 -0.49 16.59 9.74
C THR A 142 -1.44 17.18 8.72
N ARG A 143 -2.43 16.39 8.31
CA ARG A 143 -3.55 16.80 7.47
C ARG A 143 -4.84 16.26 8.04
N PHE A 144 -5.89 17.06 7.92
CA PHE A 144 -7.23 16.68 8.34
C PHE A 144 -8.22 17.10 7.26
N ARG A 145 -9.03 16.15 6.80
CA ARG A 145 -10.00 16.36 5.74
C ARG A 145 -11.33 15.73 6.10
N ARG A 146 -12.41 16.48 5.87
CA ARG A 146 -13.77 15.93 5.90
C ARG A 146 -14.13 15.54 4.48
N VAL A 147 -14.18 14.24 4.24
CA VAL A 147 -14.45 13.68 2.91
C VAL A 147 -15.93 13.36 2.82
N PRO A 148 -16.69 13.95 1.89
CA PRO A 148 -18.09 13.62 1.73
C PRO A 148 -18.26 12.20 1.21
N VAL A 149 -19.13 11.43 1.85
CA VAL A 149 -19.54 10.08 1.45
C VAL A 149 -21.03 10.11 1.16
N THR A 150 -21.45 9.57 0.03
CA THR A 150 -22.88 9.52 -0.33
C THR A 150 -23.30 8.06 -0.44
N ILE A 151 -24.39 7.71 0.24
CA ILE A 151 -25.05 6.41 0.13
C ILE A 151 -26.34 6.63 -0.66
N PRO A 152 -26.45 6.09 -1.90
CA PRO A 152 -27.65 6.22 -2.71
C PRO A 152 -28.89 5.66 -2.01
N ALA A 153 -30.07 6.16 -2.38
CA ALA A 153 -31.32 5.62 -1.88
C ALA A 153 -31.50 4.18 -2.36
N GLY A 154 -31.82 3.26 -1.45
CA GLY A 154 -31.92 1.83 -1.72
C GLY A 154 -30.64 1.05 -1.43
N ASP A 155 -29.49 1.72 -1.29
CA ASP A 155 -28.25 1.11 -0.85
C ASP A 155 -28.09 1.19 0.67
N THR A 156 -27.25 0.30 1.21
CA THR A 156 -26.88 0.28 2.64
C THR A 156 -25.44 0.71 2.87
N GLN A 157 -24.67 0.93 1.81
CA GLN A 157 -23.25 1.27 1.89
C GLN A 157 -22.81 2.24 0.79
N GLY A 158 -21.74 2.97 1.04
CA GLY A 158 -21.04 3.79 0.05
C GLY A 158 -19.54 3.83 0.36
N SER A 159 -18.71 4.17 -0.61
CA SER A 159 -17.26 4.32 -0.42
C SER A 159 -16.82 5.77 -0.62
N PHE A 160 -15.62 6.07 -0.12
CA PHE A 160 -14.94 7.32 -0.37
C PHE A 160 -13.45 7.08 -0.55
N THR A 161 -12.83 7.99 -1.29
CA THR A 161 -11.39 8.02 -1.48
C THR A 161 -10.91 9.45 -1.33
N VAL A 162 -9.77 9.63 -0.67
CA VAL A 162 -9.08 10.90 -0.58
C VAL A 162 -7.58 10.68 -0.77
N VAL A 163 -6.93 11.62 -1.46
CA VAL A 163 -5.48 11.65 -1.60
C VAL A 163 -5.00 12.94 -0.96
N GLU A 164 -4.21 12.80 0.10
CA GLU A 164 -3.54 13.92 0.76
C GLU A 164 -2.14 14.05 0.18
N GLU A 165 -1.85 15.21 -0.40
CA GLU A 165 -0.57 15.53 -1.03
C GLU A 165 0.14 16.68 -0.29
N GLY A 166 1.42 16.89 -0.61
CA GLY A 166 2.17 18.01 -0.04
C GLY A 166 2.51 17.84 1.44
N LEU A 167 2.55 16.60 1.93
CA LEU A 167 3.12 16.27 3.23
C LEU A 167 4.64 16.24 3.08
N VAL A 168 5.35 17.09 3.81
CA VAL A 168 6.81 17.23 3.67
C VAL A 168 7.49 16.67 4.91
N VAL A 169 8.42 15.74 4.69
CA VAL A 169 9.36 15.25 5.71
C VAL A 169 10.68 16.02 5.52
N PRO A 170 11.12 16.81 6.50
CA PRO A 170 12.37 17.55 6.41
C PRO A 170 13.59 16.63 6.28
N PRO A 171 14.67 17.06 5.61
CA PRO A 171 15.94 16.33 5.61
C PRO A 171 16.45 16.12 7.04
N GLY A 172 17.10 14.98 7.28
CA GLY A 172 17.65 14.65 8.60
C GLY A 172 16.62 14.25 9.66
N SER A 173 15.35 14.04 9.28
CA SER A 173 14.31 13.54 10.19
C SER A 173 14.50 12.07 10.62
N GLY A 174 15.48 11.37 10.04
CA GLY A 174 15.71 9.95 10.31
C GLY A 174 14.56 9.07 9.82
N GLU A 175 14.31 7.98 10.54
CA GLU A 175 13.17 7.11 10.29
C GLU A 175 11.87 7.80 10.73
N PHE A 176 10.84 7.70 9.89
CA PHE A 176 9.54 8.29 10.16
C PHE A 176 8.43 7.27 9.93
N GLU A 177 7.26 7.57 10.47
CA GLU A 177 6.06 6.74 10.43
C GLU A 177 4.92 7.55 9.81
N ILE A 178 4.05 6.88 9.05
CA ILE A 178 2.84 7.47 8.46
C ILE A 178 1.66 6.79 9.14
N GLU A 179 0.77 7.56 9.75
CA GLU A 179 -0.45 7.06 10.39
C GLU A 179 -1.69 7.74 9.84
N VAL A 180 -2.74 6.94 9.62
CA VAL A 180 -4.05 7.40 9.15
C VAL A 180 -5.12 7.02 10.16
N GLY A 181 -6.10 7.89 10.39
CA GLY A 181 -7.23 7.56 11.25
C GLY A 181 -8.48 8.36 10.93
N LEU A 182 -9.62 7.80 11.30
CA LEU A 182 -10.91 8.48 11.34
C LEU A 182 -11.07 9.12 12.72
N GLY A 183 -11.27 10.44 12.77
CA GLY A 183 -11.51 11.15 14.04
C GLY A 183 -10.90 12.56 14.14
N GLY A 184 -11.47 13.36 15.05
CA GLY A 184 -11.07 14.74 15.34
C GLY A 184 -9.88 14.86 16.28
N ALA A 185 -9.39 16.09 16.51
CA ALA A 185 -8.15 16.43 17.23
C ALA A 185 -8.17 16.19 18.76
N GLY A 186 -8.84 15.15 19.22
CA GLY A 186 -9.03 14.88 20.64
C GLY A 186 -8.79 13.43 20.98
N GLY A 187 -7.53 12.99 20.91
CA GLY A 187 -7.04 11.75 21.54
C GLY A 187 -7.69 10.44 21.07
N PRO A 188 -7.15 9.29 21.52
CA PRO A 188 -7.74 7.99 21.23
C PRO A 188 -9.16 7.95 21.79
N GLU A 189 -10.14 7.61 20.95
CA GLU A 189 -11.49 7.33 21.38
C GLU A 189 -11.41 6.18 22.40
N ARG A 190 -11.55 6.54 23.67
CA ARG A 190 -11.39 5.63 24.80
C ARG A 190 -12.32 4.43 24.56
N PRO A 191 -11.80 3.19 24.50
CA PRO A 191 -12.62 2.04 24.20
C PRO A 191 -13.76 1.98 25.21
N ALA A 192 -14.99 1.90 24.71
CA ALA A 192 -16.20 1.84 25.51
C ALA A 192 -16.04 0.72 26.54
N ARG A 193 -15.82 1.11 27.79
CA ARG A 193 -15.58 0.20 28.91
C ARG A 193 -16.87 -0.61 29.10
N ARG A 194 -16.89 -1.86 28.63
CA ARG A 194 -17.96 -2.82 28.95
C ARG A 194 -18.03 -2.92 30.48
N ARG A 195 -19.09 -2.38 31.08
CA ARG A 195 -19.46 -2.68 32.46
C ARG A 195 -20.20 -4.01 32.42
N GLY A 196 -19.60 -5.03 33.04
CA GLY A 196 -20.28 -6.26 33.42
C GLY A 196 -21.17 -6.03 34.63
#